data_AF-A0A818U1A1-F1
#
_entry.id   AF-A0A818U1A1-F1
#
_cell.length_a   1.000
_cell.length_b   1.000
_cell.length_c   1.000
_cell.angle_alpha   90.00
_cell.angle_beta   90.00
_cell.angle_gamma   90.00
#
_symmetry.space_group_name_H-M   'P 1'
#
loop_
_entity.id
_entity.type
_entity.pdbx_description
1 polymer ?
#
loop_
_entity_poly.entity_id
_entity_poly.type
_entity_poly.pdbx_seq_one_letter_code
_entity_poly.pdbx_strand_id
1 'polypeptide(L)'
;MEATEQDLLATQKALEEEVQNKVKLAVVDNFLREKLTREERFTERNTFKLNTQWLAVMRAAKSKELKKEIEILSQTFGRIIDRKDTVIKSSLADIDEAEEQYSMALRSFLESIEKMIRKINKCFIELITQELYLGMHTLTIDKLLDQYEKDVEQVKFEFVDERKKIIQDQDTSVTELQNIIYNMEKTFLDTETTAEQNFQANMEELRDRYREDIQQYQLDVENRLTALQNETTSITDTYKERIKESKAQYQEYKMKDEKNSKEIREATIYINRMTDKINNLKAQIANLEATHQARMQRVGQEKDSMKQYLLKLKLQLSEMQEELHRRLIKLATTCDSTEKKLEKRVKIAETILTFSEMCRKLESEEEKILPFYASTLTDEERAEVEAAFYEQPFEELAKDMYTYDALDTFWKRFSKVSLDKLSLEKERSILQSENMQLKMLLKQYLDGISVNDEIMNQTNPLMIYSSRRILEGQTGTKQISNSRPIKVVIEAQHVKSAF
;
A
#
# COMPACT_ATOMS: atom_id res chain seq x y z
N MET A 1 -15.76 -88.48 -139.31
CA MET A 1 -16.38 -87.35 -138.60
C MET A 1 -17.56 -87.90 -137.82
N GLU A 2 -17.31 -88.54 -136.67
CA GLU A 2 -18.38 -89.14 -135.82
C GLU A 2 -18.03 -89.10 -134.32
N ALA A 3 -16.98 -88.36 -133.92
CA ALA A 3 -16.54 -88.26 -132.52
C ALA A 3 -16.93 -86.94 -131.84
N THR A 4 -17.68 -86.06 -132.51
CA THR A 4 -17.94 -84.67 -132.03
C THR A 4 -19.32 -84.43 -131.44
N GLU A 5 -20.25 -85.40 -131.52
CA GLU A 5 -21.63 -85.23 -131.00
C GLU A 5 -21.84 -85.81 -129.59
N GLN A 6 -21.13 -86.88 -129.20
CA GLN A 6 -21.26 -87.47 -127.87
C GLN A 6 -20.56 -86.67 -126.76
N ASP A 7 -19.43 -86.04 -127.07
CA ASP A 7 -18.72 -85.18 -126.12
C ASP A 7 -19.48 -83.88 -125.82
N LEU A 8 -20.30 -83.38 -126.76
CA LEU A 8 -21.10 -82.18 -126.54
C LEU A 8 -22.28 -82.42 -125.58
N LEU A 9 -22.87 -83.63 -125.59
CA LEU A 9 -24.01 -83.96 -124.75
C LEU A 9 -23.59 -84.34 -123.32
N ALA A 10 -22.43 -85.01 -123.18
CA ALA A 10 -21.85 -85.31 -121.88
C ALA A 10 -21.33 -84.05 -121.17
N THR A 11 -20.73 -83.12 -121.94
CA THR A 11 -20.34 -81.80 -121.40
C THR A 11 -21.55 -80.97 -120.99
N GLN A 12 -22.68 -81.04 -121.70
CA GLN A 12 -23.92 -80.37 -121.29
C GLN A 12 -24.50 -80.93 -119.98
N LYS A 13 -24.56 -82.26 -119.79
CA LYS A 13 -25.06 -82.86 -118.54
C LYS A 13 -24.16 -82.62 -117.34
N ALA A 14 -22.84 -82.69 -117.52
CA ALA A 14 -21.88 -82.36 -116.45
C ALA A 14 -21.99 -80.88 -116.05
N LEU A 15 -22.20 -79.99 -117.02
CA LEU A 15 -22.44 -78.58 -116.76
C LEU A 15 -23.76 -78.36 -116.00
N GLU A 16 -24.82 -79.09 -116.33
CA GLU A 16 -26.11 -79.02 -115.62
C GLU A 16 -26.02 -79.53 -114.18
N GLU A 17 -25.34 -80.64 -113.91
CA GLU A 17 -25.13 -81.15 -112.54
C GLU A 17 -24.22 -80.23 -111.72
N GLU A 18 -23.18 -79.66 -112.33
CA GLU A 18 -22.32 -78.68 -111.67
C GLU A 18 -23.08 -77.39 -111.36
N VAL A 19 -23.96 -76.95 -112.27
CA VAL A 19 -24.88 -75.83 -112.04
C VAL A 19 -25.87 -76.17 -110.92
N GLN A 20 -26.46 -77.38 -110.88
CA GLN A 20 -27.36 -77.78 -109.79
C GLN A 20 -26.66 -77.89 -108.43
N ASN A 21 -25.43 -78.40 -108.38
CA ASN A 21 -24.65 -78.45 -107.16
C ASN A 21 -24.23 -77.06 -106.70
N LYS A 22 -23.86 -76.16 -107.63
CA LYS A 22 -23.63 -74.74 -107.32
C LYS A 22 -24.89 -74.06 -106.79
N VAL A 23 -26.06 -74.36 -107.34
CA VAL A 23 -27.35 -73.85 -106.84
C VAL A 23 -27.65 -74.40 -105.43
N LYS A 24 -27.46 -75.69 -105.18
CA LYS A 24 -27.65 -76.29 -103.83
C LYS A 24 -26.68 -75.71 -102.80
N LEU A 25 -25.40 -75.59 -103.15
CA LEU A 25 -24.39 -74.97 -102.29
C LEU A 25 -24.70 -73.49 -102.05
N ALA A 26 -25.17 -72.76 -103.06
CA ALA A 26 -25.61 -71.37 -102.91
C ALA A 26 -26.85 -71.23 -102.01
N VAL A 27 -27.78 -72.18 -102.06
CA VAL A 27 -28.95 -72.20 -101.16
C VAL A 27 -28.52 -72.46 -99.71
N VAL A 28 -27.59 -73.38 -99.46
CA VAL A 28 -27.06 -73.65 -98.12
C VAL A 28 -26.23 -72.48 -97.60
N ASP A 29 -25.35 -71.89 -98.43
CA ASP A 29 -24.56 -70.69 -98.07
C ASP A 29 -25.49 -69.50 -97.76
N ASN A 30 -26.52 -69.27 -98.58
CA ASN A 30 -27.53 -68.25 -98.30
C ASN A 30 -28.28 -68.52 -97.00
N PHE A 31 -28.65 -69.77 -96.70
CA PHE A 31 -29.31 -70.13 -95.45
C PHE A 31 -28.40 -69.92 -94.22
N LEU A 32 -27.12 -70.27 -94.32
CA LEU A 32 -26.13 -70.06 -93.26
C LEU A 32 -25.85 -68.57 -93.05
N ARG A 33 -25.72 -67.78 -94.13
CA ARG A 33 -25.62 -66.31 -94.05
C ARG A 33 -26.85 -65.69 -93.42
N GLU A 34 -28.04 -66.18 -93.74
CA GLU A 34 -29.28 -65.70 -93.13
C GLU A 34 -29.39 -66.09 -91.64
N LYS A 35 -28.90 -67.28 -91.26
CA LYS A 35 -28.78 -67.69 -89.86
C LYS A 35 -27.76 -66.86 -89.10
N LEU A 36 -26.57 -66.63 -89.67
CA LEU A 36 -25.52 -65.80 -89.10
C LEU A 36 -26.02 -64.37 -88.89
N THR A 37 -26.59 -63.74 -89.92
CA THR A 37 -27.13 -62.37 -89.80
C THR A 37 -28.30 -62.28 -88.82
N ARG A 38 -29.13 -63.34 -88.69
CA ARG A 38 -30.14 -63.41 -87.64
C ARG A 38 -29.50 -63.48 -86.25
N GLU A 39 -28.50 -64.33 -86.04
CA GLU A 39 -27.78 -64.43 -84.77
C GLU A 39 -27.04 -63.12 -84.43
N GLU A 40 -26.34 -62.51 -85.38
CA GLU A 40 -25.70 -61.19 -85.21
C GLU A 40 -26.72 -60.15 -84.74
N ARG A 41 -27.87 -60.03 -85.42
CA ARG A 41 -28.96 -59.15 -84.98
C ARG A 41 -29.52 -59.49 -83.60
N PHE A 42 -29.58 -60.77 -83.24
CA PHE A 42 -29.97 -61.19 -81.89
C PHE A 42 -28.91 -60.82 -80.85
N THR A 43 -27.62 -60.97 -81.15
CA THR A 43 -26.52 -60.59 -80.26
C THR A 43 -26.44 -59.08 -80.09
N GLU A 44 -26.62 -58.28 -81.15
CA GLU A 44 -26.70 -56.81 -81.06
C GLU A 44 -27.89 -56.36 -80.20
N ARG A 45 -29.07 -56.95 -80.41
CA ARG A 45 -30.24 -56.64 -79.58
C ARG A 45 -30.03 -57.09 -78.14
N ASN A 46 -29.40 -58.24 -77.92
CA ASN A 46 -29.18 -58.77 -76.58
C ASN A 46 -28.10 -57.97 -75.84
N THR A 47 -27.02 -57.57 -76.50
CA THR A 47 -25.99 -56.67 -75.94
C THR A 47 -26.57 -55.30 -75.64
N PHE A 48 -27.42 -54.74 -76.50
CA PHE A 48 -28.12 -53.49 -76.21
C PHE A 48 -29.03 -53.61 -74.97
N LYS A 49 -29.81 -54.69 -74.87
CA LYS A 49 -30.66 -54.98 -73.69
C LYS A 49 -29.83 -55.16 -72.42
N LEU A 50 -28.75 -55.94 -72.50
CA LEU A 50 -27.86 -56.18 -71.38
C LEU A 50 -27.18 -54.88 -70.94
N ASN A 51 -26.70 -54.06 -71.88
CA ASN A 51 -26.08 -52.77 -71.58
C ASN A 51 -27.08 -51.77 -70.98
N THR A 52 -28.32 -51.72 -71.49
CA THR A 52 -29.37 -50.87 -70.88
C THR A 52 -29.71 -51.32 -69.45
N GLN A 53 -29.80 -52.63 -69.21
CA GLN A 53 -29.99 -53.18 -67.86
C GLN A 53 -28.79 -52.88 -66.95
N TRP A 54 -27.56 -53.08 -67.43
CA TRP A 54 -26.35 -52.76 -66.68
C TRP A 54 -26.23 -51.28 -66.35
N LEU A 55 -26.55 -50.39 -67.30
CA LEU A 55 -26.57 -48.95 -67.05
C LEU A 55 -27.63 -48.57 -66.01
N ALA A 56 -28.78 -49.24 -65.99
CA ALA A 56 -29.80 -49.01 -64.97
C ALA A 56 -29.30 -49.46 -63.58
N VAL A 57 -28.67 -50.63 -63.49
CA VAL A 57 -28.08 -51.15 -62.25
C VAL A 57 -26.94 -50.25 -61.76
N MET A 58 -26.03 -49.84 -62.64
CA MET A 58 -24.91 -48.95 -62.30
C MET A 58 -25.39 -47.57 -61.86
N ARG A 59 -26.41 -47.01 -62.52
CA ARG A 59 -27.03 -45.74 -62.09
C ARG A 59 -27.69 -45.87 -60.73
N ALA A 60 -28.40 -46.97 -60.47
CA ALA A 60 -29.02 -47.21 -59.17
C ALA A 60 -27.95 -47.36 -58.06
N ALA A 61 -26.88 -48.10 -58.33
CA ALA A 61 -25.76 -48.25 -57.40
C ALA A 61 -25.07 -46.91 -57.12
N LYS A 62 -24.70 -46.15 -58.17
CA LYS A 62 -24.05 -44.85 -58.00
C LYS A 62 -24.96 -43.81 -57.34
N SER A 63 -26.26 -43.82 -57.63
CA SER A 63 -27.23 -42.98 -56.93
C SER A 63 -27.30 -43.29 -55.44
N LYS A 64 -27.26 -44.58 -55.07
CA LYS A 64 -27.25 -45.00 -53.66
C LYS A 64 -25.95 -44.61 -52.96
N GLU A 65 -24.81 -44.73 -53.64
CA GLU A 65 -23.50 -44.29 -53.14
C GLU A 65 -23.47 -42.77 -52.91
N LEU A 66 -23.84 -41.97 -53.92
CA LEU A 66 -23.89 -40.50 -53.81
C LEU A 66 -24.83 -40.03 -52.71
N LYS A 67 -25.99 -40.68 -52.53
CA LYS A 67 -26.91 -40.35 -51.43
C LYS A 67 -26.27 -40.58 -50.07
N LYS A 68 -25.53 -41.69 -49.90
CA LYS A 68 -24.79 -41.95 -48.66
C LYS A 68 -23.67 -40.94 -48.44
N GLU A 69 -22.93 -40.57 -49.49
CA GLU A 69 -21.88 -39.54 -49.37
C GLU A 69 -22.46 -38.18 -48.98
N ILE A 70 -23.58 -37.78 -49.59
CA ILE A 70 -24.30 -36.54 -49.22
C ILE A 70 -24.79 -36.60 -47.78
N GLU A 71 -25.28 -37.75 -47.32
CA GLU A 71 -25.72 -37.94 -45.94
C GLU A 71 -24.56 -37.83 -44.95
N ILE A 72 -23.43 -38.50 -45.22
CA ILE A 72 -22.20 -38.39 -44.43
C ILE A 72 -21.74 -36.93 -44.40
N LEU A 73 -21.71 -36.26 -45.57
CA LEU A 73 -21.27 -34.88 -45.68
C LEU A 73 -22.19 -33.93 -44.88
N SER A 74 -23.52 -34.14 -44.95
CA SER A 74 -24.50 -33.41 -44.16
C SER A 74 -24.27 -33.58 -42.66
N GLN A 75 -24.03 -34.81 -42.20
CA GLN A 75 -23.70 -35.08 -40.79
C GLN A 75 -22.39 -34.42 -40.38
N THR A 76 -21.36 -34.44 -41.24
CA THR A 76 -20.10 -33.75 -40.94
C THR A 76 -20.27 -32.24 -40.87
N PHE A 77 -21.06 -31.63 -41.75
CA PHE A 77 -21.37 -30.22 -41.70
C PHE A 77 -22.18 -29.86 -40.46
N GLY A 78 -23.17 -30.67 -40.08
CA GLY A 78 -23.91 -30.50 -38.81
C GLY A 78 -22.97 -30.45 -37.61
N ARG A 79 -22.06 -31.43 -37.50
CA ARG A 79 -21.05 -31.44 -36.42
C ARG A 79 -20.11 -30.23 -36.44
N ILE A 80 -19.73 -29.75 -37.63
CA ILE A 80 -18.88 -28.56 -37.76
C ILE A 80 -19.66 -27.31 -37.34
N ILE A 81 -20.93 -27.20 -37.71
CA ILE A 81 -21.82 -26.11 -37.30
C ILE A 81 -21.96 -26.12 -35.78
N ASP A 82 -22.27 -27.26 -35.16
CA ASP A 82 -22.39 -27.38 -33.70
C ASP A 82 -21.10 -26.98 -32.98
N ARG A 83 -19.94 -27.37 -33.52
CA ARG A 83 -18.63 -26.96 -33.00
C ARG A 83 -18.38 -25.46 -33.14
N LYS A 84 -18.76 -24.86 -34.27
CA LYS A 84 -18.63 -23.42 -34.46
C LYS A 84 -19.60 -22.65 -33.57
N ASP A 85 -20.83 -23.13 -33.42
CA ASP A 85 -21.83 -22.54 -32.52
C ASP A 85 -21.41 -22.62 -31.06
N THR A 86 -20.81 -23.72 -30.63
CA THR A 86 -20.25 -23.83 -29.26
C THR A 86 -19.09 -22.87 -29.04
N VAL A 87 -18.18 -22.72 -30.02
CA VAL A 87 -17.11 -21.72 -29.96
C VAL A 87 -17.66 -20.30 -29.96
N ILE A 88 -18.66 -20.00 -30.78
CA ILE A 88 -19.31 -18.68 -30.79
C ILE A 88 -19.95 -18.40 -29.44
N LYS A 89 -20.68 -19.37 -28.86
CA LYS A 89 -21.31 -19.22 -27.53
C LYS A 89 -20.28 -19.03 -26.42
N SER A 90 -19.17 -19.77 -26.44
CA SER A 90 -18.11 -19.57 -25.45
C SER A 90 -17.44 -18.20 -25.63
N SER A 91 -17.14 -17.79 -26.86
CA SER A 91 -16.57 -16.47 -27.11
C SER A 91 -17.51 -15.32 -26.75
N LEU A 92 -18.83 -15.48 -26.89
CA LEU A 92 -19.79 -14.50 -26.39
C LEU A 92 -19.77 -14.42 -24.86
N ALA A 93 -19.73 -15.57 -24.17
CA ALA A 93 -19.60 -15.59 -22.72
C ALA A 93 -18.28 -14.97 -22.23
N ASP A 94 -17.17 -15.22 -22.92
CA ASP A 94 -15.86 -14.61 -22.61
C ASP A 94 -15.90 -13.08 -22.79
N ILE A 95 -16.65 -12.57 -23.79
CA ILE A 95 -16.86 -11.13 -24.00
C ILE A 95 -17.70 -10.54 -22.86
N ASP A 96 -18.79 -11.20 -22.49
CA ASP A 96 -19.66 -10.75 -21.38
C ASP A 96 -18.88 -10.72 -20.05
N GLU A 97 -18.07 -11.75 -19.78
CA GLU A 97 -17.20 -11.80 -18.60
C GLU A 97 -16.15 -10.69 -18.63
N ALA A 98 -15.51 -10.45 -19.78
CA ALA A 98 -14.57 -9.35 -19.93
C ALA A 98 -15.23 -7.99 -19.66
N GLU A 99 -16.44 -7.76 -20.17
CA GLU A 99 -17.20 -6.53 -19.92
C GLU A 99 -17.57 -6.35 -18.45
N GLU A 100 -17.94 -7.42 -17.75
CA GLU A 100 -18.19 -7.40 -16.31
C GLU A 100 -16.91 -7.09 -15.52
N GLN A 101 -15.79 -7.71 -15.89
CA GLN A 101 -14.47 -7.41 -15.30
C GLN A 101 -14.07 -5.94 -15.52
N TYR A 102 -14.24 -5.41 -16.73
CA TYR A 102 -13.99 -3.99 -17.02
C TYR A 102 -14.91 -3.07 -16.20
N SER A 103 -16.19 -3.41 -16.08
CA SER A 103 -17.17 -2.64 -15.30
C SER A 103 -16.83 -2.65 -13.81
N MET A 104 -16.40 -3.79 -13.27
CA MET A 104 -15.97 -3.92 -11.88
C MET A 104 -14.67 -3.16 -11.61
N ALA A 105 -13.69 -3.24 -12.50
CA ALA A 105 -12.45 -2.46 -12.42
C ALA A 105 -12.75 -0.96 -12.45
N LEU A 106 -13.62 -0.50 -13.35
CA LEU A 106 -14.01 0.90 -13.46
C LEU A 106 -14.74 1.39 -12.20
N ARG A 107 -15.67 0.59 -11.64
CA ARG A 107 -16.30 0.90 -10.35
C ARG A 107 -15.28 1.03 -9.22
N SER A 108 -14.32 0.11 -9.12
CA SER A 108 -13.27 0.15 -8.09
C SER A 108 -12.36 1.38 -8.23
N PHE A 109 -12.06 1.77 -9.47
CA PHE A 109 -11.27 2.96 -9.77
C PHE A 109 -12.02 4.24 -9.39
N LEU A 110 -13.30 4.34 -9.76
CA LEU A 110 -14.15 5.48 -9.39
C LEU A 110 -14.30 5.60 -7.87
N GLU A 111 -14.49 4.49 -7.15
CA GLU A 111 -14.55 4.50 -5.68
C GLU A 111 -13.21 4.95 -5.06
N SER A 112 -12.09 4.57 -5.67
CA SER A 112 -10.76 4.99 -5.24
C SER A 112 -10.54 6.50 -5.44
N ILE A 113 -10.98 7.05 -6.59
CA ILE A 113 -11.00 8.49 -6.84
C ILE A 113 -11.89 9.19 -5.82
N GLU A 114 -13.08 8.67 -5.55
CA GLU A 114 -14.02 9.28 -4.62
C GLU A 114 -13.45 9.33 -3.19
N LYS A 115 -12.79 8.25 -2.75
CA LYS A 115 -12.04 8.22 -1.48
C LYS A 115 -10.92 9.26 -1.45
N MET A 116 -10.20 9.45 -2.55
CA MET A 116 -9.16 10.47 -2.66
C MET A 116 -9.75 11.89 -2.55
N ILE A 117 -10.83 12.18 -3.28
CA ILE A 117 -11.54 13.46 -3.22
C ILE A 117 -12.04 13.73 -1.80
N ARG A 118 -12.64 12.74 -1.12
CA ARG A 118 -13.08 12.90 0.28
C ARG A 118 -11.93 13.22 1.23
N LYS A 119 -10.76 12.56 1.06
CA LYS A 119 -9.56 12.86 1.87
C LYS A 119 -9.04 14.28 1.62
N ILE A 120 -8.97 14.70 0.35
CA ILE A 120 -8.55 16.06 -0.02
C ILE A 120 -9.51 17.09 0.57
N ASN A 121 -10.82 16.90 0.41
CA ASN A 121 -11.84 17.80 0.95
C ASN A 121 -11.77 17.87 2.49
N LYS A 122 -11.57 16.73 3.16
CA LYS A 122 -11.40 16.71 4.63
C LYS A 122 -10.16 17.50 5.06
N CYS A 123 -9.02 17.28 4.40
CA CYS A 123 -7.79 18.02 4.68
C CYS A 123 -7.96 19.52 4.44
N PHE A 124 -8.68 19.91 3.38
CA PHE A 124 -8.93 21.31 3.07
C PHE A 124 -9.81 21.98 4.13
N ILE A 125 -10.86 21.29 4.61
CA ILE A 125 -11.69 21.77 5.71
C ILE A 125 -10.86 21.91 7.00
N GLU A 126 -10.05 20.90 7.35
CA GLU A 126 -9.18 20.95 8.51
C GLU A 126 -8.22 22.15 8.44
N LEU A 127 -7.58 22.38 7.28
CA LEU A 127 -6.69 23.51 7.06
C LEU A 127 -7.41 24.86 7.25
N ILE A 128 -8.59 25.03 6.63
CA ILE A 128 -9.40 26.26 6.78
C ILE A 128 -9.80 26.47 8.25
N THR A 129 -10.23 25.42 8.95
CA THR A 129 -10.62 25.55 10.37
C THR A 129 -9.42 25.94 11.24
N GLN A 130 -8.23 25.44 10.92
CA GLN A 130 -7.01 25.75 11.65
C GLN A 130 -6.56 27.19 11.41
N GLU A 131 -6.59 27.66 10.16
CA GLU A 131 -6.31 29.06 9.83
C GLU A 131 -7.32 30.02 10.48
N LEU A 132 -8.61 29.68 10.48
CA LEU A 132 -9.64 30.50 11.13
C LEU A 132 -9.42 30.57 12.65
N TYR A 133 -9.07 29.44 13.28
CA TYR A 133 -8.80 29.37 14.71
C TYR A 133 -7.55 30.18 15.09
N LEU A 134 -6.46 30.04 14.33
CA LEU A 134 -5.24 30.83 14.48
C LEU A 134 -5.52 32.32 14.31
N GLY A 135 -6.27 32.71 13.27
CA GLY A 135 -6.65 34.10 13.04
C GLY A 135 -7.47 34.69 14.19
N MET A 136 -8.39 33.91 14.76
CA MET A 136 -9.17 34.34 15.91
C MET A 136 -8.31 34.54 17.16
N HIS A 137 -7.33 33.65 17.39
CA HIS A 137 -6.37 33.76 18.50
C HIS A 137 -5.42 34.95 18.37
N THR A 138 -4.92 35.22 17.17
CA THR A 138 -4.08 36.40 16.95
C THR A 138 -4.87 37.68 17.24
N LEU A 139 -6.13 37.74 16.80
CA LEU A 139 -6.98 38.90 17.04
C LEU A 139 -7.38 39.06 18.52
N THR A 140 -7.54 37.98 19.28
CA THR A 140 -7.74 38.09 20.74
C THR A 140 -6.47 38.51 21.45
N ILE A 141 -5.30 38.01 21.05
CA ILE A 141 -4.01 38.42 21.59
C ILE A 141 -3.77 39.91 21.33
N ASP A 142 -3.99 40.38 20.11
CA ASP A 142 -3.81 41.80 19.76
C ASP A 142 -4.72 42.71 20.58
N LYS A 143 -5.98 42.29 20.82
CA LYS A 143 -6.91 43.03 21.71
C LYS A 143 -6.41 43.08 23.15
N LEU A 144 -5.87 41.98 23.67
CA LEU A 144 -5.34 41.93 25.03
C LEU A 144 -4.08 42.79 25.17
N LEU A 145 -3.22 42.82 24.14
CA LEU A 145 -2.04 43.68 24.11
C LEU A 145 -2.43 45.17 24.05
N ASP A 146 -3.39 45.55 23.22
CA ASP A 146 -3.90 46.92 23.14
C ASP A 146 -4.56 47.37 24.46
N GLN A 147 -5.28 46.47 25.14
CA GLN A 147 -5.82 46.73 26.49
C GLN A 147 -4.69 46.94 27.51
N TYR A 148 -3.71 46.05 27.53
CA TYR A 148 -2.56 46.17 28.44
C TYR A 148 -1.78 47.47 28.24
N GLU A 149 -1.57 47.88 26.98
CA GLU A 149 -0.88 49.12 26.67
C GLU A 149 -1.67 50.35 27.17
N LYS A 150 -2.99 50.35 27.01
CA LYS A 150 -3.88 51.38 27.57
C LYS A 150 -3.83 51.45 29.10
N ASP A 151 -3.84 50.30 29.77
CA ASP A 151 -3.77 50.24 31.23
C ASP A 151 -2.43 50.80 31.73
N VAL A 152 -1.33 50.47 31.06
CA VAL A 152 0.00 51.03 31.37
C VAL A 152 0.03 52.54 31.16
N GLU A 153 -0.55 53.04 30.07
CA GLU A 153 -0.64 54.47 29.78
C GLU A 153 -1.45 55.21 30.86
N GLN A 154 -2.56 54.61 31.30
CA GLN A 154 -3.40 55.14 32.36
C GLN A 154 -2.65 55.20 33.70
N VAL A 155 -1.97 54.13 34.10
CA VAL A 155 -1.19 54.10 35.36
C VAL A 155 -0.06 55.12 35.33
N LYS A 156 0.61 55.30 34.17
CA LYS A 156 1.62 56.35 34.01
C LYS A 156 1.01 57.74 34.19
N PHE A 157 -0.15 57.99 33.59
CA PHE A 157 -0.84 59.27 33.73
C PHE A 157 -1.23 59.55 35.19
N GLU A 158 -1.82 58.56 35.86
CA GLU A 158 -2.19 58.65 37.28
C GLU A 158 -0.97 58.92 38.17
N PHE A 159 0.14 58.21 37.94
CA PHE A 159 1.38 58.43 38.69
C PHE A 159 1.95 59.85 38.50
N VAL A 160 1.90 60.38 37.28
CA VAL A 160 2.36 61.75 36.99
C VAL A 160 1.45 62.78 37.67
N ASP A 161 0.14 62.57 37.65
CA ASP A 161 -0.83 63.45 38.30
C ASP A 161 -0.68 63.42 39.84
N GLU A 162 -0.55 62.24 40.43
CA GLU A 162 -0.26 62.07 41.86
C GLU A 162 1.05 62.75 42.26
N ARG A 163 2.11 62.53 41.49
CA ARG A 163 3.41 63.18 41.74
C ARG A 163 3.26 64.70 41.68
N LYS A 164 2.49 65.24 40.74
CA LYS A 164 2.25 66.68 40.62
C LYS A 164 1.51 67.22 41.85
N LYS A 165 0.48 66.52 42.32
CA LYS A 165 -0.26 66.87 43.55
C LYS A 165 0.65 66.87 44.77
N ILE A 166 1.47 65.84 44.95
CA ILE A 166 2.42 65.74 46.08
C ILE A 166 3.41 66.90 46.08
N ILE A 167 3.97 67.25 44.92
CA ILE A 167 4.89 68.40 44.80
C ILE A 167 4.17 69.70 45.15
N GLN A 168 2.94 69.89 44.64
CA GLN A 168 2.15 71.06 44.93
C GLN A 168 1.84 71.19 46.44
N ASP A 169 1.45 70.11 47.09
CA ASP A 169 1.18 70.06 48.54
C ASP A 169 2.46 70.31 49.37
N GLN A 170 3.61 69.83 48.88
CA GLN A 170 4.91 70.13 49.48
C GLN A 170 5.25 71.62 49.34
N ASP A 171 5.05 72.21 48.16
CA ASP A 171 5.33 73.63 47.92
C ASP A 171 4.41 74.53 48.76
N THR A 172 3.12 74.22 48.88
CA THR A 172 2.21 74.96 49.76
C THR A 172 2.66 74.85 51.21
N SER A 173 2.97 73.65 51.70
CA SER A 173 3.49 73.44 53.06
C SER A 173 4.79 74.23 53.32
N VAL A 174 5.72 74.26 52.36
CA VAL A 174 6.96 75.04 52.46
C VAL A 174 6.66 76.54 52.54
N THR A 175 5.76 77.05 51.70
CA THR A 175 5.39 78.48 51.74
C THR A 175 4.68 78.85 53.05
N GLU A 176 3.83 77.97 53.59
CA GLU A 176 3.20 78.16 54.90
C GLU A 176 4.25 78.22 56.02
N LEU A 177 5.21 77.30 56.04
CA LEU A 177 6.31 77.32 57.00
C LEU A 177 7.18 78.57 56.87
N GLN A 178 7.49 79.00 55.64
CA GLN A 178 8.22 80.25 55.39
C GLN A 178 7.44 81.46 55.91
N ASN A 179 6.13 81.51 55.71
CA ASN A 179 5.28 82.59 56.23
C ASN A 179 5.25 82.60 57.76
N ILE A 180 5.20 81.43 58.41
CA ILE A 180 5.29 81.32 59.87
C ILE A 180 6.64 81.82 60.36
N ILE A 181 7.75 81.40 59.75
CA ILE A 181 9.10 81.86 60.10
C ILE A 181 9.21 83.37 59.94
N TYR A 182 8.78 83.92 58.79
CA TYR A 182 8.80 85.36 58.55
C TYR A 182 7.96 86.14 59.57
N ASN A 183 6.76 85.65 59.90
CA ASN A 183 5.92 86.27 60.92
C ASN A 183 6.60 86.20 62.30
N MET A 184 7.23 85.07 62.66
CA MET A 184 7.98 84.92 63.89
C MET A 184 9.17 85.89 63.96
N GLU A 185 10.00 85.95 62.93
CA GLU A 185 11.14 86.89 62.84
C GLU A 185 10.67 88.34 62.95
N LYS A 186 9.58 88.70 62.27
CA LYS A 186 8.98 90.02 62.39
C LYS A 186 8.52 90.30 63.82
N THR A 187 7.83 89.37 64.47
CA THR A 187 7.43 89.56 65.88
C THR A 187 8.63 89.69 66.80
N PHE A 188 9.70 88.90 66.60
CA PHE A 188 10.94 89.03 67.37
C PHE A 188 11.59 90.39 67.15
N LEU A 189 11.69 90.87 65.91
CA LEU A 189 12.23 92.19 65.61
C LEU A 189 11.36 93.31 66.20
N ASP A 190 10.04 93.21 66.14
CA ASP A 190 9.11 94.16 66.76
C ASP A 190 9.28 94.15 68.30
N THR A 191 9.48 92.98 68.93
CA THR A 191 9.77 92.90 70.37
C THR A 191 11.15 93.45 70.74
N GLU A 192 12.17 93.22 69.90
CA GLU A 192 13.52 93.74 70.11
C GLU A 192 13.54 95.26 69.96
N THR A 193 12.94 95.79 68.89
CA THR A 193 12.82 97.24 68.67
C THR A 193 12.00 97.94 69.74
N THR A 194 10.90 97.34 70.21
CA THR A 194 10.15 97.91 71.36
C THR A 194 10.94 97.83 72.67
N ALA A 195 11.72 96.77 72.90
CA ALA A 195 12.63 96.69 74.04
C ALA A 195 13.76 97.73 73.95
N GLU A 196 14.35 97.94 72.77
CA GLU A 196 15.34 98.98 72.51
C GLU A 196 14.74 100.38 72.69
N GLN A 197 13.54 100.64 72.16
CA GLN A 197 12.83 101.91 72.35
C GLN A 197 12.51 102.16 73.81
N ASN A 198 12.04 101.16 74.56
CA ASN A 198 11.80 101.27 76.00
C ASN A 198 13.11 101.49 76.77
N PHE A 199 14.20 100.82 76.38
CA PHE A 199 15.52 101.04 76.98
C PHE A 199 16.04 102.45 76.68
N GLN A 200 15.88 102.92 75.44
CA GLN A 200 16.24 104.29 75.03
C GLN A 200 15.38 105.32 75.77
N ALA A 201 14.06 105.12 75.88
CA ALA A 201 13.18 106.00 76.64
C ALA A 201 13.56 106.05 78.13
N ASN A 202 13.81 104.89 78.76
CA ASN A 202 14.30 104.84 80.15
C ASN A 202 15.68 105.51 80.29
N MET A 203 16.55 105.33 79.31
CA MET A 203 17.88 105.94 79.29
C MET A 203 17.82 107.44 79.01
N GLU A 204 16.86 107.92 78.23
CA GLU A 204 16.54 109.33 78.01
C GLU A 204 15.91 109.95 79.25
N GLU A 205 14.97 109.31 79.94
CA GLU A 205 14.47 109.77 81.24
C GLU A 205 15.58 109.83 82.31
N LEU A 206 16.52 108.87 82.30
CA LEU A 206 17.71 108.92 83.14
C LEU A 206 18.64 110.06 82.71
N ARG A 207 18.86 110.24 81.41
CA ARG A 207 19.67 111.34 80.86
C ARG A 207 19.05 112.69 81.09
N ASP A 208 17.73 112.83 81.10
CA ASP A 208 17.04 114.10 81.31
C ASP A 208 17.10 114.48 82.79
N ARG A 209 16.92 113.51 83.71
CA ARG A 209 17.23 113.72 85.13
C ARG A 209 18.69 114.10 85.36
N TYR A 210 19.62 113.37 84.74
CA TYR A 210 21.04 113.72 84.82
C TYR A 210 21.38 115.01 84.06
N ARG A 211 20.64 115.42 83.03
CA ARG A 211 20.84 116.69 82.31
C ARG A 211 20.29 117.85 83.10
N GLU A 212 19.21 117.70 83.85
CA GLU A 212 18.77 118.70 84.83
C GLU A 212 19.85 118.91 85.89
N ASP A 213 20.43 117.82 86.42
CA ASP A 213 21.55 117.89 87.37
C ASP A 213 22.83 118.45 86.72
N ILE A 214 23.19 117.99 85.52
CA ILE A 214 24.39 118.40 84.79
C ILE A 214 24.25 119.83 84.25
N GLN A 215 23.08 120.33 83.85
CA GLN A 215 22.90 121.73 83.45
C GLN A 215 23.10 122.68 84.63
N GLN A 216 22.75 122.26 85.87
CA GLN A 216 23.16 122.99 87.06
C GLN A 216 24.68 123.01 87.26
N TYR A 217 25.37 121.89 87.01
CA TYR A 217 26.85 121.81 87.15
C TYR A 217 27.64 122.37 85.94
N GLN A 218 27.07 122.41 84.72
CA GLN A 218 27.70 122.91 83.50
C GLN A 218 27.70 124.44 83.44
N LEU A 219 26.67 125.11 83.99
CA LEU A 219 26.71 126.56 84.19
C LEU A 219 27.92 127.00 85.04
N ASP A 220 28.36 126.14 85.97
CA ASP A 220 29.53 126.37 86.83
C ASP A 220 30.88 125.98 86.20
N VAL A 221 30.91 125.03 85.24
CA VAL A 221 32.15 124.50 84.65
C VAL A 221 32.46 125.04 83.24
N GLU A 222 31.46 125.41 82.43
CA GLU A 222 31.66 126.00 81.09
C GLU A 222 32.33 127.39 81.15
N ASN A 223 32.19 128.10 82.27
CA ASN A 223 32.97 129.30 82.56
C ASN A 223 34.47 129.02 82.79
N ARG A 224 34.88 127.75 82.99
CA ARG A 224 36.25 127.38 83.36
C ARG A 224 37.00 126.56 82.29
N LEU A 225 36.30 125.92 81.34
CA LEU A 225 36.89 125.03 80.33
C LEU A 225 37.16 125.71 78.97
N THR A 226 36.45 126.80 78.66
CA THR A 226 36.69 127.64 77.46
C THR A 226 38.08 128.30 77.44
N ALA A 227 38.78 128.33 78.58
CA ALA A 227 40.15 128.85 78.68
C ALA A 227 41.26 127.83 78.31
N LEU A 228 40.99 126.51 78.37
CA LEU A 228 42.03 125.47 78.23
C LEU A 228 42.04 124.77 76.86
N GLN A 229 40.99 124.96 76.06
CA GLN A 229 40.77 124.23 74.81
C GLN A 229 41.51 124.82 73.59
N ASN A 230 42.05 126.04 73.72
CA ASN A 230 42.79 126.70 72.64
C ASN A 230 44.26 126.26 72.52
N GLU A 231 44.77 125.42 73.43
CA GLU A 231 46.20 125.05 73.47
C GLU A 231 46.50 123.66 72.89
N THR A 232 45.55 122.72 72.92
CA THR A 232 45.75 121.33 72.48
C THR A 232 45.55 121.06 70.98
N THR A 233 45.02 122.02 70.22
CA THR A 233 44.81 121.88 68.77
C THR A 233 46.09 121.98 67.93
N SER A 234 47.20 122.47 68.49
CA SER A 234 48.46 122.66 67.76
C SER A 234 49.34 121.39 67.65
N ILE A 235 49.08 120.31 68.38
CA ILE A 235 49.97 119.13 68.45
C ILE A 235 49.57 118.04 67.43
N THR A 236 48.31 118.00 67.01
CA THR A 236 47.73 116.91 66.19
C THR A 236 48.15 116.96 64.71
N ASP A 237 48.61 118.11 64.22
CA ASP A 237 48.93 118.29 62.80
C ASP A 237 50.33 117.78 62.40
N THR A 238 51.24 117.58 63.36
CA THR A 238 52.62 117.11 63.07
C THR A 238 52.75 115.60 62.87
N TYR A 239 51.73 114.80 63.23
CA TYR A 239 51.76 113.33 63.10
C TYR A 239 51.33 112.80 61.71
N LYS A 240 50.64 113.60 60.89
CA LYS A 240 50.07 113.15 59.60
C LYS A 240 51.09 113.11 58.44
N GLU A 241 52.23 113.77 58.56
CA GLU A 241 53.22 113.82 57.47
C GLU A 241 54.18 112.62 57.41
N ARG A 242 54.29 111.82 58.48
CA ARG A 242 55.28 110.71 58.57
C ARG A 242 54.87 109.38 57.89
N ILE A 243 53.62 109.20 57.42
CA ILE A 243 53.08 107.89 56.96
C ILE A 243 52.91 107.81 55.43
N LYS A 244 53.39 108.78 54.65
CA LYS A 244 53.16 108.80 53.18
C LYS A 244 54.01 107.81 52.37
N GLU A 245 55.24 107.48 52.79
CA GLU A 245 56.16 106.66 51.98
C GLU A 245 55.93 105.14 52.08
N SER A 246 55.47 104.62 53.23
CA SER A 246 55.18 103.18 53.41
C SER A 246 53.97 102.68 52.58
N LYS A 247 53.11 103.58 52.11
CA LYS A 247 51.87 103.26 51.39
C LYS A 247 52.13 102.95 49.89
N ALA A 248 53.21 103.47 49.32
CA ALA A 248 53.53 103.32 47.90
C ALA A 248 54.08 101.93 47.55
N GLN A 249 54.95 101.35 48.39
CA GLN A 249 55.55 100.03 48.15
C GLN A 249 54.54 98.87 48.25
N TYR A 250 53.53 98.99 49.12
CA TYR A 250 52.44 98.00 49.23
C TYR A 250 51.54 97.95 47.98
N GLN A 251 51.33 99.10 47.32
CA GLN A 251 50.49 99.16 46.11
C GLN A 251 51.13 98.44 44.91
N GLU A 252 52.46 98.45 44.78
CA GLU A 252 53.13 97.76 43.67
C GLU A 252 53.04 96.23 43.79
N TYR A 253 53.27 95.69 45.00
CA TYR A 253 53.13 94.25 45.24
C TYR A 253 51.69 93.75 45.08
N LYS A 254 50.69 94.56 45.50
CA LYS A 254 49.27 94.23 45.31
C LYS A 254 48.89 94.08 43.84
N MET A 255 49.38 94.96 42.96
CA MET A 255 49.08 94.88 41.53
C MET A 255 49.70 93.66 40.85
N LYS A 256 50.91 93.25 41.26
CA LYS A 256 51.56 92.03 40.75
C LYS A 256 50.80 90.76 41.19
N ASP A 257 50.32 90.72 42.44
CA ASP A 257 49.57 89.58 42.98
C ASP A 257 48.17 89.44 42.34
N GLU A 258 47.49 90.56 42.07
CA GLU A 258 46.21 90.57 41.36
C GLU A 258 46.33 90.05 39.91
N LYS A 259 47.45 90.33 39.23
CA LYS A 259 47.70 89.84 37.87
C LYS A 259 47.96 88.34 37.86
N ASN A 260 48.87 87.85 38.72
CA ASN A 260 49.16 86.42 38.85
C ASN A 260 47.91 85.62 39.26
N SER A 261 47.09 86.17 40.16
CA SER A 261 45.82 85.55 40.58
C SER A 261 44.77 85.46 39.47
N LYS A 262 44.82 86.32 38.44
CA LYS A 262 43.95 86.20 37.26
C LYS A 262 44.45 85.09 36.33
N GLU A 263 45.73 85.06 36.04
CA GLU A 263 46.35 84.03 35.19
C GLU A 263 46.19 82.62 35.77
N ILE A 264 46.35 82.46 37.10
CA ILE A 264 46.10 81.19 37.80
C ILE A 264 44.63 80.77 37.69
N ARG A 265 43.69 81.71 37.81
CA ARG A 265 42.25 81.42 37.67
C ARG A 265 41.90 80.95 36.25
N GLU A 266 42.44 81.61 35.24
CA GLU A 266 42.23 81.23 33.84
C GLU A 266 42.81 79.85 33.54
N ALA A 267 44.03 79.56 34.00
CA ALA A 267 44.64 78.24 33.88
C ALA A 267 43.82 77.15 34.62
N THR A 268 43.31 77.46 35.82
CA THR A 268 42.48 76.53 36.62
C THR A 268 41.15 76.22 35.91
N ILE A 269 40.49 77.22 35.34
CA ILE A 269 39.26 77.03 34.57
C ILE A 269 39.53 76.17 33.32
N TYR A 270 40.64 76.39 32.63
CA TYR A 270 41.01 75.59 31.47
C TYR A 270 41.30 74.12 31.83
N ILE A 271 42.05 73.88 32.91
CA ILE A 271 42.33 72.53 33.44
C ILE A 271 41.04 71.81 33.81
N ASN A 272 40.12 72.48 34.53
CA ASN A 272 38.84 71.89 34.90
C ASN A 272 38.03 71.50 33.66
N ARG A 273 37.94 72.38 32.65
CA ARG A 273 37.24 72.05 31.39
C ARG A 273 37.85 70.85 30.66
N MET A 274 39.17 70.73 30.63
CA MET A 274 39.83 69.57 30.01
C MET A 274 39.64 68.30 30.84
N THR A 275 39.65 68.42 32.17
CA THR A 275 39.38 67.31 33.09
C THR A 275 37.94 66.80 32.94
N ASP A 276 36.96 67.69 32.84
CA ASP A 276 35.55 67.36 32.59
C ASP A 276 35.39 66.65 31.24
N LYS A 277 36.07 67.12 30.18
CA LYS A 277 36.09 66.44 28.87
C LYS A 277 36.69 65.03 28.97
N ILE A 278 37.80 64.86 29.68
CA ILE A 278 38.42 63.56 29.91
C ILE A 278 37.47 62.63 30.66
N ASN A 279 36.82 63.12 31.71
CA ASN A 279 35.87 62.34 32.51
C ASN A 279 34.64 61.94 31.68
N ASN A 280 34.10 62.84 30.87
CA ASN A 280 33.00 62.54 29.95
C ASN A 280 33.39 61.48 28.92
N LEU A 281 34.57 61.59 28.31
CA LEU A 281 35.06 60.57 27.37
C LEU A 281 35.29 59.22 28.05
N LYS A 282 35.84 59.20 29.27
CA LYS A 282 35.98 57.97 30.07
C LYS A 282 34.63 57.33 30.38
N ALA A 283 33.62 58.13 30.76
CA ALA A 283 32.27 57.63 31.01
C ALA A 283 31.61 57.07 29.75
N GLN A 284 31.83 57.72 28.59
CA GLN A 284 31.35 57.20 27.30
C GLN A 284 32.01 55.87 26.94
N ILE A 285 33.33 55.73 27.12
CA ILE A 285 34.05 54.48 26.88
C ILE A 285 33.52 53.37 27.80
N ALA A 286 33.37 53.63 29.10
CA ALA A 286 32.85 52.66 30.06
C ALA A 286 31.41 52.21 29.71
N ASN A 287 30.56 53.14 29.26
CA ASN A 287 29.21 52.80 28.82
C ASN A 287 29.21 51.96 27.53
N LEU A 288 30.08 52.29 26.57
CA LEU A 288 30.26 51.48 25.36
C LEU A 288 30.76 50.08 25.70
N GLU A 289 31.75 49.93 26.58
CA GLU A 289 32.24 48.63 27.03
C GLU A 289 31.15 47.80 27.71
N ALA A 290 30.37 48.40 28.61
CA ALA A 290 29.25 47.73 29.28
C ALA A 290 28.17 47.26 28.30
N THR A 291 27.77 48.13 27.36
CA THR A 291 26.78 47.79 26.33
C THR A 291 27.29 46.72 25.36
N HIS A 292 28.56 46.78 24.96
CA HIS A 292 29.20 45.74 24.15
C HIS A 292 29.27 44.39 24.89
N GLN A 293 29.62 44.39 26.17
CA GLN A 293 29.69 43.18 26.98
C GLN A 293 28.30 42.55 27.16
N ALA A 294 27.28 43.35 27.45
CA ALA A 294 25.89 42.90 27.54
C ALA A 294 25.40 42.31 26.20
N ARG A 295 25.74 42.97 25.07
CA ARG A 295 25.42 42.45 23.72
C ARG A 295 26.12 41.13 23.44
N MET A 296 27.40 41.00 23.79
CA MET A 296 28.13 39.73 23.61
C MET A 296 27.57 38.60 24.47
N GLN A 297 27.18 38.88 25.70
CA GLN A 297 26.52 37.89 26.55
C GLN A 297 25.18 37.43 25.95
N ARG A 298 24.36 38.37 25.47
CA ARG A 298 23.08 38.04 24.81
C ARG A 298 23.27 37.17 23.56
N VAL A 299 24.20 37.56 22.68
CA VAL A 299 24.53 36.77 21.47
C VAL A 299 25.11 35.41 21.85
N GLY A 300 25.91 35.32 22.92
CA GLY A 300 26.39 34.05 23.46
C GLY A 300 25.26 33.12 23.93
N GLN A 301 24.31 33.66 24.68
CA GLN A 301 23.13 32.92 25.15
C GLN A 301 22.24 32.46 23.99
N GLU A 302 22.01 33.32 22.99
CA GLU A 302 21.27 32.98 21.77
C GLU A 302 21.98 31.89 20.96
N LYS A 303 23.31 31.94 20.85
CA LYS A 303 24.10 30.90 20.20
C LYS A 303 23.98 29.57 20.94
N ASP A 304 24.05 29.59 22.27
CA ASP A 304 23.98 28.38 23.09
C ASP A 304 22.58 27.76 23.06
N SER A 305 21.52 28.57 23.09
CA SER A 305 20.14 28.09 22.94
C SER A 305 19.90 27.48 21.56
N MET A 306 20.39 28.12 20.49
CA MET A 306 20.32 27.57 19.13
C MET A 306 21.12 26.26 19.00
N LYS A 307 22.29 26.17 19.65
CA LYS A 307 23.09 24.94 19.68
C LYS A 307 22.37 23.80 20.39
N GLN A 308 21.69 24.08 21.50
CA GLN A 308 20.87 23.09 22.21
C GLN A 308 19.69 22.63 21.34
N TYR A 309 19.01 23.56 20.66
CA TYR A 309 17.94 23.23 19.72
C TYR A 309 18.44 22.33 18.58
N LEU A 310 19.59 22.66 17.99
CA LEU A 310 20.20 21.85 16.94
C LEU A 310 20.58 20.44 17.44
N LEU A 311 21.10 20.32 18.66
CA LEU A 311 21.45 19.02 19.24
C LEU A 311 20.19 18.17 19.49
N LYS A 312 19.12 18.78 19.99
CA LYS A 312 17.82 18.11 20.15
C LYS A 312 17.26 17.65 18.80
N LEU A 313 17.33 18.50 17.78
CA LEU A 313 16.87 18.16 16.43
C LEU A 313 17.70 17.03 15.82
N LYS A 314 19.03 17.03 16.01
CA LYS A 314 19.89 15.94 15.56
C LYS A 314 19.55 14.61 16.22
N LEU A 315 19.25 14.63 17.52
CA LEU A 315 18.87 13.44 18.27
C LEU A 315 17.52 12.89 17.78
N GLN A 316 16.54 13.77 17.59
CA GLN A 316 15.25 13.39 16.97
C GLN A 316 15.43 12.82 15.56
N LEU A 317 16.31 13.40 14.75
CA LEU A 317 16.61 12.89 13.41
C LEU A 317 17.22 11.49 13.47
N SER A 318 18.18 11.25 14.37
CA SER A 318 18.78 9.91 14.54
C SER A 318 17.75 8.88 15.03
N GLU A 319 16.88 9.25 15.96
CA GLU A 319 15.81 8.36 16.45
C GLU A 319 14.84 7.98 15.33
N MET A 320 14.42 8.95 14.51
CA MET A 320 13.56 8.70 13.36
C MET A 320 14.25 7.84 12.29
N GLN A 321 15.54 8.07 12.02
CA GLN A 321 16.32 7.25 11.09
C GLN A 321 16.43 5.80 11.59
N GLU A 322 16.71 5.59 12.87
CA GLU A 322 16.76 4.25 13.45
C GLU A 322 15.39 3.56 13.42
N GLU A 323 14.30 4.29 13.71
CA GLU A 323 12.96 3.71 13.66
C GLU A 323 12.57 3.29 12.25
N LEU A 324 12.82 4.15 11.26
CA LEU A 324 12.60 3.83 9.85
C LEU A 324 13.45 2.65 9.42
N HIS A 325 14.71 2.58 9.84
CA HIS A 325 15.59 1.46 9.55
C HIS A 325 15.07 0.16 10.18
N ARG A 326 14.64 0.18 11.44
CA ARG A 326 14.01 -0.97 12.12
C ARG A 326 12.74 -1.42 11.40
N ARG A 327 11.87 -0.49 10.97
CA ARG A 327 10.65 -0.81 10.22
C ARG A 327 10.96 -1.42 8.86
N LEU A 328 11.97 -0.90 8.15
CA LEU A 328 12.40 -1.44 6.87
C LEU A 328 12.95 -2.87 7.00
N ILE A 329 13.78 -3.13 8.02
CA ILE A 329 14.28 -4.48 8.30
C ILE A 329 13.12 -5.43 8.61
N LYS A 330 12.16 -5.01 9.45
CA LYS A 330 10.98 -5.82 9.75
C LYS A 330 10.17 -6.13 8.49
N LEU A 331 9.92 -5.12 7.64
CA LEU A 331 9.20 -5.32 6.40
C LEU A 331 9.94 -6.29 5.48
N ALA A 332 11.23 -6.06 5.21
CA ALA A 332 12.04 -6.90 4.34
C ALA A 332 12.11 -8.35 4.85
N THR A 333 12.30 -8.56 6.15
CA THR A 333 12.33 -9.91 6.73
C THR A 333 10.97 -10.60 6.69
N THR A 334 9.87 -9.87 6.92
CA THR A 334 8.52 -10.44 6.77
C THR A 334 8.23 -10.81 5.32
N CYS A 335 8.53 -9.93 4.35
CA CYS A 335 8.36 -10.19 2.92
C CYS A 335 9.16 -11.41 2.47
N ASP A 336 10.46 -11.48 2.79
CA ASP A 336 11.31 -12.64 2.46
C ASP A 336 10.79 -13.94 3.11
N SER A 337 10.31 -13.88 4.35
CA SER A 337 9.71 -15.05 5.01
C SER A 337 8.41 -15.50 4.35
N THR A 338 7.57 -14.57 3.89
CA THR A 338 6.31 -14.87 3.21
C THR A 338 6.55 -15.39 1.80
N GLU A 339 7.51 -14.82 1.08
CA GLU A 339 7.94 -15.25 -0.25
C GLU A 339 8.45 -16.70 -0.18
N LYS A 340 9.36 -17.01 0.74
CA LYS A 340 9.83 -18.39 0.96
C LYS A 340 8.71 -19.37 1.31
N LYS A 341 7.68 -18.93 2.06
CA LYS A 341 6.52 -19.78 2.36
C LYS A 341 5.66 -20.02 1.11
N LEU A 342 5.44 -18.99 0.30
CA LEU A 342 4.68 -19.08 -0.95
C LEU A 342 5.43 -19.94 -1.97
N GLU A 343 6.74 -19.77 -2.15
CA GLU A 343 7.56 -20.63 -3.02
C GLU A 343 7.46 -22.10 -2.62
N LYS A 344 7.47 -22.41 -1.31
CA LYS A 344 7.26 -23.79 -0.84
C LYS A 344 5.88 -24.32 -1.21
N ARG A 345 4.82 -23.50 -1.11
CA ARG A 345 3.46 -23.89 -1.51
C ARG A 345 3.36 -24.10 -3.02
N VAL A 346 3.99 -23.24 -3.82
CA VAL A 346 4.07 -23.39 -5.28
C VAL A 346 4.77 -24.69 -5.65
N LYS A 347 5.92 -25.00 -5.05
CA LYS A 347 6.62 -26.29 -5.27
C LYS A 347 5.74 -27.50 -4.95
N ILE A 348 4.99 -27.45 -3.85
CA ILE A 348 4.03 -28.53 -3.52
C ILE A 348 2.94 -28.63 -4.59
N ALA A 349 2.35 -27.51 -5.01
CA ALA A 349 1.33 -27.50 -6.07
C ALA A 349 1.87 -28.04 -7.40
N GLU A 350 3.09 -27.64 -7.81
CA GLU A 350 3.78 -28.17 -8.98
C GLU A 350 3.99 -29.68 -8.87
N THR A 351 4.43 -30.18 -7.71
CA THR A 351 4.58 -31.63 -7.51
C THR A 351 3.25 -32.35 -7.65
N ILE A 352 2.16 -31.83 -7.09
CA ILE A 352 0.82 -32.42 -7.22
C ILE A 352 0.36 -32.43 -8.69
N LEU A 353 0.59 -31.35 -9.43
CA LEU A 353 0.27 -31.28 -10.86
C LEU A 353 1.08 -32.28 -11.68
N THR A 354 2.40 -32.37 -11.44
CA THR A 354 3.24 -33.36 -12.14
C THR A 354 2.82 -34.80 -11.83
N PHE A 355 2.47 -35.11 -10.57
CA PHE A 355 1.91 -36.42 -10.21
C PHE A 355 0.57 -36.68 -10.90
N SER A 356 -0.33 -35.69 -10.93
CA SER A 356 -1.61 -35.78 -11.63
C SER A 356 -1.41 -36.06 -13.12
N GLU A 357 -0.49 -35.36 -13.80
CA GLU A 357 -0.16 -35.60 -15.20
C GLU A 357 0.45 -36.99 -15.44
N MET A 358 1.33 -37.47 -14.56
CA MET A 358 1.90 -38.81 -14.64
C MET A 358 0.83 -39.88 -14.45
N CYS A 359 -0.07 -39.72 -13.46
CA CYS A 359 -1.20 -40.62 -13.24
C CYS A 359 -2.16 -40.61 -14.44
N ARG A 360 -2.46 -39.43 -15.00
CA ARG A 360 -3.34 -39.29 -16.16
C ARG A 360 -2.84 -40.01 -17.40
N LYS A 361 -1.53 -40.22 -17.57
CA LYS A 361 -0.99 -41.04 -18.67
C LYS A 361 -1.42 -42.51 -18.57
N LEU A 362 -1.56 -43.04 -17.35
CA LEU A 362 -1.89 -44.44 -17.08
C LEU A 362 -3.39 -44.73 -17.09
N GLU A 363 -4.24 -43.70 -17.11
CA GLU A 363 -5.70 -43.83 -17.14
C GLU A 363 -6.22 -44.27 -18.52
N SER A 364 -7.32 -45.02 -18.51
CA SER A 364 -8.02 -45.45 -19.73
C SER A 364 -8.66 -44.26 -20.48
N GLU A 365 -8.97 -44.43 -21.76
CA GLU A 365 -9.65 -43.36 -22.53
C GLU A 365 -11.04 -43.04 -21.95
N GLU A 366 -11.75 -44.05 -21.44
CA GLU A 366 -13.04 -43.89 -20.77
C GLU A 366 -12.92 -43.03 -19.51
N GLU A 367 -11.88 -43.26 -18.69
CA GLU A 367 -11.59 -42.48 -17.47
C GLU A 367 -11.09 -41.06 -17.76
N LYS A 368 -10.51 -40.83 -18.94
CA LYS A 368 -10.08 -39.49 -19.38
C LYS A 368 -11.24 -38.64 -19.87
N ILE A 369 -12.24 -39.27 -20.50
CA ILE A 369 -13.43 -38.61 -21.06
C ILE A 369 -14.49 -38.42 -19.97
N LEU A 370 -14.68 -39.42 -19.10
CA LEU A 370 -15.60 -39.36 -17.97
C LEU A 370 -14.87 -39.67 -16.65
N PRO A 371 -14.09 -38.72 -16.10
CA PRO A 371 -13.33 -38.94 -14.86
C PRO A 371 -14.22 -39.18 -13.63
N PHE A 372 -15.47 -38.74 -13.71
CA PHE A 372 -16.43 -38.73 -12.61
C PHE A 372 -17.66 -39.54 -13.00
N TYR A 373 -17.82 -40.70 -12.38
CA TYR A 373 -18.91 -41.62 -12.68
C TYR A 373 -20.21 -41.10 -12.06
N ALA A 374 -21.31 -41.21 -12.81
CA ALA A 374 -22.63 -40.97 -12.28
C ALA A 374 -22.85 -41.96 -11.13
N SER A 375 -23.20 -41.42 -9.96
CA SER A 375 -23.44 -42.23 -8.77
C SER A 375 -24.51 -43.29 -9.08
N THR A 376 -24.16 -44.55 -8.90
CA THR A 376 -25.06 -45.71 -9.05
C THR A 376 -26.11 -45.80 -7.94
N LEU A 377 -26.04 -44.90 -6.94
CA LEU A 377 -27.04 -44.76 -5.89
C LEU A 377 -28.37 -44.32 -6.50
N THR A 378 -29.45 -45.01 -6.11
CA THR A 378 -30.83 -44.60 -6.43
C THR A 378 -31.16 -43.27 -5.76
N ASP A 379 -32.19 -42.57 -6.23
CA ASP A 379 -32.57 -41.27 -5.66
C ASP A 379 -32.95 -41.37 -4.16
N GLU A 380 -33.41 -42.54 -3.72
CA GLU A 380 -33.68 -42.86 -2.31
C GLU A 380 -32.38 -42.99 -1.49
N GLU A 381 -31.40 -43.74 -1.99
CA GLU A 381 -30.10 -43.91 -1.32
C GLU A 381 -29.26 -42.61 -1.33
N ARG A 382 -29.42 -41.77 -2.37
CA ARG A 382 -28.82 -40.43 -2.41
C ARG A 382 -29.40 -39.52 -1.33
N ALA A 383 -30.72 -39.55 -1.14
CA ALA A 383 -31.39 -38.78 -0.10
C ALA A 383 -31.00 -39.25 1.32
N GLU A 384 -30.77 -40.56 1.50
CA GLU A 384 -30.25 -41.10 2.77
C GLU A 384 -28.80 -40.67 3.06
N VAL A 385 -27.93 -40.67 2.04
CA VAL A 385 -26.54 -40.18 2.16
C VAL A 385 -26.50 -38.67 2.41
N GLU A 386 -27.35 -37.89 1.74
CA GLU A 386 -27.50 -36.45 2.01
C GLU A 386 -28.05 -36.20 3.42
N ALA A 387 -29.02 -37.00 3.89
CA ALA A 387 -29.55 -36.89 5.25
C ALA A 387 -28.49 -37.22 6.31
N ALA A 388 -27.68 -38.27 6.09
CA ALA A 388 -26.55 -38.62 6.95
C ALA A 388 -25.44 -37.56 6.94
N PHE A 389 -25.32 -36.76 5.86
CA PHE A 389 -24.39 -35.63 5.77
C PHE A 389 -24.75 -34.49 6.73
N TYR A 390 -26.05 -34.30 7.03
CA TYR A 390 -26.51 -33.31 8.01
C TYR A 390 -26.43 -33.78 9.47
N GLU A 391 -26.13 -35.06 9.71
CA GLU A 391 -25.84 -35.56 11.06
C GLU A 391 -24.40 -35.19 11.46
N GLN A 392 -24.22 -34.51 12.60
CA GLN A 392 -22.88 -34.18 13.09
C GLN A 392 -22.09 -35.46 13.36
N PRO A 393 -20.92 -35.65 12.72
CA PRO A 393 -20.15 -36.87 12.92
C PRO A 393 -19.59 -36.94 14.34
N PHE A 394 -19.80 -38.08 15.00
CA PHE A 394 -19.33 -38.30 16.38
C PHE A 394 -17.86 -38.76 16.43
N GLU A 395 -17.35 -39.40 15.37
CA GLU A 395 -15.96 -39.89 15.24
C GLU A 395 -14.98 -38.83 14.69
N GLU A 396 -13.75 -38.80 15.20
CA GLU A 396 -12.70 -37.84 14.78
C GLU A 396 -12.34 -37.95 13.29
N LEU A 397 -12.26 -39.17 12.74
CA LEU A 397 -11.99 -39.39 11.32
C LEU A 397 -13.07 -38.80 10.41
N ALA A 398 -14.33 -38.87 10.85
CA ALA A 398 -15.45 -38.33 10.10
C ALA A 398 -15.49 -36.80 10.14
N LYS A 399 -14.99 -36.17 11.21
CA LYS A 399 -14.78 -34.70 11.26
C LYS A 399 -13.67 -34.25 10.31
N ASP A 400 -12.56 -34.98 10.24
CA ASP A 400 -11.47 -34.68 9.31
C ASP A 400 -11.90 -34.90 7.85
N MET A 401 -12.65 -35.96 7.55
CA MET A 401 -13.23 -36.16 6.21
C MET A 401 -14.18 -35.02 5.81
N TYR A 402 -14.92 -34.46 6.76
CA TYR A 402 -15.78 -33.29 6.52
C TYR A 402 -14.98 -32.05 6.07
N THR A 403 -13.72 -31.92 6.50
CA THR A 403 -12.84 -30.82 6.05
C THR A 403 -12.31 -31.00 4.63
N TYR A 404 -12.43 -32.21 4.07
CA TYR A 404 -11.93 -32.59 2.75
C TYR A 404 -13.04 -32.98 1.78
N ASP A 405 -14.25 -32.44 1.96
CA ASP A 405 -15.42 -32.69 1.09
C ASP A 405 -15.10 -32.48 -0.41
N ALA A 406 -14.27 -31.48 -0.73
CA ALA A 406 -13.80 -31.22 -2.10
C ALA A 406 -13.01 -32.38 -2.75
N LEU A 407 -12.55 -33.36 -1.97
CA LEU A 407 -11.84 -34.57 -2.44
C LEU A 407 -12.77 -35.79 -2.62
N ASP A 408 -14.07 -35.70 -2.35
CA ASP A 408 -15.01 -36.81 -2.53
C ASP A 408 -14.94 -37.40 -3.95
N THR A 409 -14.89 -36.52 -4.95
CA THR A 409 -14.77 -36.93 -6.35
C THR A 409 -13.44 -37.65 -6.65
N PHE A 410 -12.35 -37.26 -5.99
CA PHE A 410 -11.07 -37.95 -6.07
C PHE A 410 -11.18 -39.36 -5.48
N TRP A 411 -11.83 -39.51 -4.32
CA TRP A 411 -12.01 -40.81 -3.67
C TRP A 411 -12.92 -41.75 -4.44
N LYS A 412 -13.97 -41.24 -5.07
CA LYS A 412 -14.82 -42.01 -6.01
C LYS A 412 -13.99 -42.59 -7.15
N ARG A 413 -13.13 -41.76 -7.74
CA ARG A 413 -12.23 -42.17 -8.83
C ARG A 413 -11.20 -43.20 -8.36
N PHE A 414 -10.56 -42.96 -7.22
CA PHE A 414 -9.60 -43.87 -6.63
C PHE A 414 -10.21 -45.24 -6.30
N SER A 415 -11.41 -45.24 -5.72
CA SER A 415 -12.13 -46.47 -5.35
C SER A 415 -12.50 -47.32 -6.56
N LYS A 416 -12.94 -46.70 -7.67
CA LYS A 416 -13.20 -47.41 -8.91
C LYS A 416 -11.93 -48.09 -9.44
N VAL A 417 -10.83 -47.35 -9.59
CA VAL A 417 -9.57 -47.92 -10.10
C VAL A 417 -9.07 -49.04 -9.20
N SER A 418 -9.29 -48.94 -7.87
CA SER A 418 -8.97 -50.01 -6.94
C SER A 418 -9.83 -51.27 -7.17
N LEU A 419 -11.11 -51.12 -7.49
CA LEU A 419 -11.99 -52.24 -7.86
C LEU A 419 -11.59 -52.88 -9.19
N ASP A 420 -11.25 -52.07 -10.19
CA ASP A 420 -10.79 -52.55 -11.49
C ASP A 420 -9.46 -53.30 -11.38
N LYS A 421 -8.55 -52.81 -10.54
CA LYS A 421 -7.32 -53.54 -10.22
C LYS A 421 -7.61 -54.91 -9.60
N LEU A 422 -8.53 -54.98 -8.64
CA LEU A 422 -8.91 -56.24 -7.98
C LEU A 422 -9.59 -57.22 -8.95
N SER A 423 -10.42 -56.72 -9.88
CA SER A 423 -11.07 -57.57 -10.89
C SER A 423 -10.04 -58.16 -11.86
N LEU A 424 -9.08 -57.35 -12.32
CA LEU A 424 -7.97 -57.79 -13.18
C LEU A 424 -7.05 -58.79 -12.48
N GLU A 425 -6.74 -58.58 -11.20
CA GLU A 425 -5.95 -59.54 -10.41
C GLU A 425 -6.65 -60.90 -10.30
N LYS A 426 -7.97 -60.90 -10.11
CA LYS A 426 -8.78 -62.13 -10.07
C LYS A 426 -8.80 -62.84 -11.42
N GLU A 427 -9.04 -62.11 -12.51
CA GLU A 427 -9.04 -62.67 -13.86
C GLU A 427 -7.68 -63.24 -14.24
N ARG A 428 -6.60 -62.53 -13.92
CA ARG A 428 -5.23 -63.04 -14.08
C ARG A 428 -5.03 -64.35 -13.32
N SER A 429 -5.50 -64.45 -12.08
CA SER A 429 -5.41 -65.69 -11.30
C SER A 429 -6.16 -66.85 -11.96
N ILE A 430 -7.35 -66.59 -12.51
CA ILE A 430 -8.15 -67.60 -13.23
C ILE A 430 -7.40 -68.06 -14.48
N LEU A 431 -6.97 -67.12 -15.33
CA LEU A 431 -6.23 -67.44 -16.56
C LEU A 431 -4.92 -68.18 -16.29
N GLN A 432 -4.22 -67.86 -15.19
CA GLN A 432 -3.03 -68.62 -14.77
C GLN A 432 -3.38 -70.07 -14.41
N SER A 433 -4.48 -70.29 -13.70
CA SER A 433 -4.95 -71.64 -13.37
C SER A 433 -5.37 -72.43 -14.61
N GLU A 434 -6.09 -71.81 -15.55
CA GLU A 434 -6.49 -72.41 -16.81
C GLU A 434 -5.28 -72.72 -17.71
N ASN A 435 -4.31 -71.81 -17.80
CA ASN A 435 -3.07 -72.03 -18.55
C ASN A 435 -2.28 -73.22 -17.96
N MET A 436 -2.24 -73.32 -16.63
CA MET A 436 -1.65 -74.49 -15.96
C MET A 436 -2.40 -75.79 -16.30
N GLN A 437 -3.73 -75.77 -16.29
CA GLN A 437 -4.56 -76.92 -16.69
C GLN A 437 -4.36 -77.30 -18.17
N LEU A 438 -4.32 -76.33 -19.07
CA LEU A 438 -4.09 -76.54 -20.50
C LEU A 438 -2.69 -77.11 -20.77
N LYS A 439 -1.66 -76.62 -20.06
CA LYS A 439 -0.32 -77.20 -20.10
C LYS A 439 -0.31 -78.65 -19.60
N MET A 440 -1.06 -78.95 -18.55
CA MET A 440 -1.22 -80.33 -18.06
C MET A 440 -1.94 -81.22 -19.08
N LEU A 441 -3.03 -80.75 -19.68
CA LEU A 441 -3.77 -81.47 -20.74
C LEU A 441 -2.93 -81.69 -21.99
N LEU A 442 -2.15 -80.68 -22.40
CA LEU A 442 -1.23 -80.80 -23.53
C LEU A 442 -0.13 -81.81 -23.22
N LYS A 443 0.43 -81.79 -22.00
CA LYS A 443 1.38 -82.80 -21.54
C LYS A 443 0.74 -84.19 -21.63
N GLN A 444 -0.47 -84.37 -21.08
CA GLN A 444 -1.21 -85.63 -21.15
C GLN A 444 -1.50 -86.10 -22.59
N TYR A 445 -1.82 -85.18 -23.51
CA TYR A 445 -2.05 -85.50 -24.92
C TYR A 445 -0.77 -85.93 -25.64
N LEU A 446 0.35 -85.22 -25.41
CA LEU A 446 1.66 -85.60 -25.92
C LEU A 446 2.12 -86.94 -25.35
N ASP A 447 1.85 -87.18 -24.08
CA ASP A 447 2.08 -88.45 -23.40
C ASP A 447 1.15 -89.57 -23.93
N GLY A 448 -0.04 -89.23 -24.45
CA GLY A 448 -0.94 -90.19 -25.10
C GLY A 448 -0.52 -90.60 -26.51
N ILE A 449 0.28 -89.77 -27.20
CA ILE A 449 0.71 -89.98 -28.60
C ILE A 449 2.16 -90.46 -28.70
N SER A 450 3.02 -90.00 -27.81
CA SER A 450 4.42 -90.43 -27.73
C SER A 450 4.56 -91.60 -26.75
N VAL A 451 5.37 -92.58 -27.09
CA VAL A 451 5.74 -93.65 -26.14
C VAL A 451 7.02 -93.22 -25.45
N ASN A 452 6.91 -92.78 -24.20
CA ASN A 452 8.00 -92.29 -23.37
C ASN A 452 8.09 -93.13 -22.08
N ASP A 453 9.28 -93.24 -21.46
CA ASP A 453 9.50 -94.12 -20.29
C ASP A 453 8.64 -93.77 -19.07
N GLU A 454 8.27 -92.49 -18.89
CA GLU A 454 7.35 -92.05 -17.83
C GLU A 454 5.93 -92.62 -17.99
N ILE A 455 5.51 -92.88 -19.24
CA ILE A 455 4.17 -93.36 -19.59
C ILE A 455 4.12 -94.87 -19.42
N MET A 456 5.17 -95.61 -19.79
CA MET A 456 5.23 -97.07 -19.57
C MET A 456 5.18 -97.45 -18.07
N ASN A 457 5.54 -96.53 -17.17
CA ASN A 457 5.47 -96.69 -15.71
C ASN A 457 4.13 -96.26 -15.07
N GLN A 458 3.24 -95.61 -15.83
CA GLN A 458 1.91 -95.19 -15.36
C GLN A 458 0.81 -96.10 -15.92
N THR A 459 -0.35 -96.15 -15.26
CA THR A 459 -1.50 -96.94 -15.73
C THR A 459 -1.99 -96.39 -17.07
N ASN A 460 -1.73 -97.13 -18.15
CA ASN A 460 -1.96 -96.65 -19.51
C ASN A 460 -2.80 -97.62 -20.36
N PRO A 461 -3.64 -97.11 -21.28
CA PRO A 461 -4.51 -97.93 -22.12
C PRO A 461 -3.74 -98.78 -23.15
N LEU A 462 -2.45 -98.52 -23.35
CA LEU A 462 -1.55 -99.33 -24.18
C LEU A 462 -1.16 -100.68 -23.53
N MET A 463 -1.36 -100.81 -22.21
CA MET A 463 -1.11 -102.04 -21.43
C MET A 463 -2.42 -102.50 -20.79
N ILE A 464 -3.29 -103.15 -21.59
CA ILE A 464 -4.52 -103.78 -21.08
C ILE A 464 -4.14 -105.14 -20.48
N TYR A 465 -3.82 -105.18 -19.19
CA TYR A 465 -3.85 -106.42 -18.44
C TYR A 465 -5.31 -106.76 -18.09
N SER A 466 -5.81 -107.85 -18.64
CA SER A 466 -7.16 -108.34 -18.43
C SER A 466 -7.46 -108.61 -16.94
N SER A 467 -8.28 -107.75 -16.32
CA SER A 467 -9.60 -108.14 -15.74
C SER A 467 -10.19 -107.02 -14.88
N ARG A 468 -11.41 -106.57 -15.26
CA ARG A 468 -12.33 -105.62 -14.59
C ARG A 468 -12.13 -104.13 -14.86
N ARG A 469 -12.69 -103.64 -15.96
CA ARG A 469 -14.05 -103.06 -16.01
C ARG A 469 -14.34 -102.59 -17.44
N ILE A 470 -15.07 -103.45 -18.15
CA ILE A 470 -16.06 -103.01 -19.13
C ILE A 470 -17.22 -102.47 -18.29
N LEU A 471 -17.79 -101.33 -18.72
CA LEU A 471 -18.88 -100.53 -18.13
C LEU A 471 -18.42 -99.26 -17.41
N GLU A 472 -18.20 -98.21 -18.20
CA GLU A 472 -18.75 -96.87 -17.93
C GLU A 472 -18.94 -96.15 -19.28
N GLY A 473 -19.88 -96.67 -20.05
CA GLY A 473 -20.59 -95.92 -21.07
C GLY A 473 -21.99 -95.62 -20.55
N GLN A 474 -22.39 -94.34 -20.60
CA GLN A 474 -23.71 -93.77 -20.30
C GLN A 474 -24.08 -93.54 -18.83
N THR A 475 -23.85 -92.30 -18.37
CA THR A 475 -24.86 -91.56 -17.59
C THR A 475 -24.88 -90.08 -17.99
N GLY A 476 -26.02 -89.67 -18.55
CA GLY A 476 -26.61 -88.36 -18.24
C GLY A 476 -26.13 -87.15 -19.04
N THR A 477 -26.80 -86.91 -20.17
CA THR A 477 -27.24 -85.56 -20.51
C THR A 477 -27.88 -84.90 -19.28
N LYS A 478 -27.19 -83.96 -18.65
CA LYS A 478 -27.84 -82.93 -17.82
C LYS A 478 -27.81 -81.63 -18.61
N GLN A 479 -28.98 -81.26 -19.08
CA GLN A 479 -29.32 -79.89 -19.40
C GLN A 479 -28.87 -79.00 -18.22
N ILE A 480 -27.96 -78.06 -18.48
CA ILE A 480 -27.89 -76.84 -17.67
C ILE A 480 -28.79 -75.86 -18.40
N SER A 481 -30.04 -75.85 -17.95
CA SER A 481 -31.05 -74.86 -18.29
C SER A 481 -30.52 -73.46 -18.02
N ASN A 482 -30.80 -72.56 -18.97
CA ASN A 482 -30.87 -71.12 -18.72
C ASN A 482 -31.74 -70.79 -17.49
N SER A 483 -31.44 -69.62 -16.90
CA SER A 483 -32.11 -68.89 -15.81
C SER A 483 -31.65 -69.35 -14.41
N ARG A 484 -30.97 -68.52 -13.61
CA ARG A 484 -31.37 -67.18 -13.13
C ARG A 484 -30.16 -66.28 -12.81
N PRO A 485 -30.35 -64.94 -12.78
CA PRO A 485 -29.26 -64.01 -12.50
C PRO A 485 -28.74 -64.21 -11.08
N ILE A 486 -27.42 -64.28 -10.93
CA ILE A 486 -26.77 -64.11 -9.64
C ILE A 486 -27.05 -62.67 -9.23
N LYS A 487 -27.99 -62.48 -8.31
CA LYS A 487 -28.10 -61.24 -7.55
C LYS A 487 -26.79 -61.14 -6.75
N VAL A 488 -25.92 -60.22 -7.14
CA VAL A 488 -24.79 -59.81 -6.31
C VAL A 488 -25.39 -59.15 -5.09
N VAL A 489 -25.48 -59.88 -3.99
CA VAL A 489 -25.69 -59.28 -2.67
C VAL A 489 -24.31 -58.83 -2.22
N ILE A 490 -24.11 -57.52 -2.20
CA ILE A 490 -22.98 -56.89 -1.55
C ILE A 490 -23.28 -56.94 -0.05
N GLU A 491 -22.76 -57.93 0.66
CA GLU A 491 -22.57 -57.79 2.10
C GLU A 491 -21.28 -57.00 2.31
N ALA A 492 -21.43 -55.76 2.77
CA ALA A 492 -20.32 -54.92 3.19
C ALA A 492 -19.65 -55.53 4.43
N GLN A 493 -18.64 -56.38 4.21
CA GLN A 493 -17.69 -56.71 5.25
C GLN A 493 -16.85 -55.46 5.55
N HIS A 494 -17.23 -54.77 6.63
CA HIS A 494 -16.40 -53.79 7.29
C HIS A 494 -15.12 -54.48 7.80
N VAL A 495 -14.05 -54.38 7.03
CA VAL A 495 -12.70 -54.68 7.52
C VAL A 495 -12.24 -53.44 8.27
N LYS A 496 -12.29 -53.50 9.61
CA LYS A 496 -11.50 -52.61 10.48
C LYS A 496 -10.02 -52.88 10.20
N SER A 497 -9.38 -52.02 9.41
CA SER A 497 -7.93 -51.91 9.41
C SER A 497 -7.53 -51.01 10.57
N ALA A 498 -6.91 -51.61 11.59
CA ALA A 498 -6.18 -50.89 12.61
C ALA A 498 -4.97 -50.20 11.98
N PHE A 499 -4.98 -48.88 11.98
CA PHE A 499 -3.79 -48.02 12.01
C PHE A 499 -4.04 -46.91 13.02
#